data_AF-C9LRE8-F1
#
_entry.id   AF-C9LRE8-F1
#
_cell.length_a   1.000
_cell.length_b   1.000
_cell.length_c   1.000
_cell.angle_alpha   90.00
_cell.angle_beta   90.00
_cell.angle_gamma   90.00
#
_symmetry.space_group_name_H-M   'P 1'
#
loop_
_entity.id
_entity.type
_entity.pdbx_description
1 polymer ?
#
loop_
_entity_poly.entity_id
_entity_poly.type
_entity_poly.pdbx_seq_one_letter_code
_entity_poly.pdbx_strand_id
1 'polypeptide(L)'
;TEDQLKTVSDGVKTNKTDITNINTTIGKGLNFKGDDATVINKKLGEQLDIKGGADASKLSDGNIGVVSGNGALNVKLAKDVKVDSVTTGGTVINNNGLTVGGKTYVTNNGLNANGQKITNVEKGTAGTDAVNVDQLNAAIGGTAKATTVKAKDANVTVTEGLSTETGGKEYTVGLGDKVTLGTADKKIVVDGTSGKITAGSKVTIDGTTGDIQAGTVKVTGAGTVNELTNRTWDIDNPTVVHGQAATEDQLKTVSDGVKTNKTDITNINTTIGKGLNFKGDDATVINKKLGEQLDIKGGADASKLSDGNIGVVSGNGALN
;
A
#
# COMPACT_ATOMS: atom_id res chain seq x y z
N THR A 1 -18.44 41.91 -136.41
CA THR A 1 -17.68 41.04 -137.34
C THR A 1 -17.70 39.62 -136.83
N GLU A 2 -17.40 38.61 -137.67
CA GLU A 2 -17.32 37.20 -137.22
C GLU A 2 -16.32 37.00 -136.09
N ASP A 3 -15.23 37.79 -136.05
CA ASP A 3 -14.24 37.76 -134.97
C ASP A 3 -14.84 38.06 -133.59
N GLN A 4 -15.75 39.04 -133.49
CA GLN A 4 -16.43 39.36 -132.24
C GLN A 4 -17.32 38.21 -131.76
N LEU A 5 -18.01 37.51 -132.68
CA LEU A 5 -18.81 36.33 -132.36
C LEU A 5 -17.93 35.15 -131.92
N LYS A 6 -16.75 34.98 -132.53
CA LYS A 6 -15.77 33.95 -132.13
C LYS A 6 -15.22 34.20 -130.73
N THR A 7 -14.80 35.43 -130.41
CA THR A 7 -14.32 35.79 -129.06
C THR A 7 -15.38 35.53 -128.00
N VAL A 8 -16.64 35.90 -128.26
CA VAL A 8 -17.76 35.61 -127.36
C VAL A 8 -17.98 34.10 -127.21
N SER A 9 -17.96 33.34 -128.31
CA SER A 9 -18.10 31.87 -128.28
C SER A 9 -17.00 31.19 -127.45
N ASP A 10 -15.75 31.60 -127.60
CA ASP A 10 -14.62 31.05 -126.85
C ASP A 10 -14.66 31.43 -125.37
N GLY A 11 -15.10 32.65 -125.05
CA GLY A 11 -15.40 33.07 -123.67
C GLY A 11 -16.51 32.22 -123.03
N VAL A 12 -17.59 31.93 -123.76
CA VAL A 12 -18.68 31.06 -123.28
C VAL A 12 -18.20 29.62 -123.05
N LYS A 13 -17.37 29.07 -123.94
CA LYS A 13 -16.78 27.73 -123.74
C LYS A 13 -15.87 27.68 -122.51
N THR A 14 -15.09 28.75 -122.30
CA THR A 14 -14.22 28.89 -121.12
C THR A 14 -15.07 28.92 -119.85
N ASN A 15 -16.07 29.80 -119.80
CA ASN A 15 -17.00 29.89 -118.66
C ASN A 15 -17.71 28.56 -118.39
N LYS A 16 -18.16 27.83 -119.43
CA LYS A 16 -18.79 26.51 -119.27
C LYS A 16 -17.85 25.50 -118.63
N THR A 17 -16.59 25.51 -119.07
CA THR A 17 -15.52 24.64 -118.52
C THR A 17 -15.26 24.99 -117.06
N ASP A 18 -15.11 26.28 -116.75
CA ASP A 18 -14.87 26.76 -115.38
C ASP A 18 -16.01 26.43 -114.44
N ILE A 19 -17.27 26.65 -114.87
CA ILE A 19 -18.46 26.29 -114.08
C ILE A 19 -18.49 24.78 -113.81
N THR A 20 -18.13 23.97 -114.80
CA THR A 20 -18.08 22.51 -114.65
C THR A 20 -17.00 22.12 -113.64
N ASN A 21 -15.80 22.70 -113.74
CA ASN A 21 -14.68 22.44 -112.81
C ASN A 21 -15.02 22.88 -111.38
N ILE A 22 -15.69 24.03 -111.22
CA ILE A 22 -16.20 24.53 -109.94
C ILE A 22 -17.21 23.54 -109.36
N ASN A 23 -18.20 23.11 -110.16
CA ASN A 23 -19.20 22.14 -109.72
C ASN A 23 -18.57 20.81 -109.29
N THR A 24 -17.57 20.31 -110.03
CA THR A 24 -16.82 19.10 -109.64
C THR A 24 -16.07 19.30 -108.33
N THR A 25 -15.42 20.44 -108.14
CA THR A 25 -14.64 20.74 -106.92
C THR A 25 -15.54 20.89 -105.70
N ILE A 26 -16.64 21.64 -105.82
CA ILE A 26 -17.66 21.78 -104.77
C ILE A 26 -18.29 20.41 -104.45
N GLY A 27 -18.53 19.59 -105.47
CA GLY A 27 -19.07 18.24 -105.33
C GLY A 27 -18.20 17.28 -104.50
N LYS A 28 -16.90 17.56 -104.32
CA LYS A 28 -16.01 16.77 -103.43
C LYS A 28 -16.34 16.96 -101.95
N GLY A 29 -16.95 18.08 -101.56
CA GLY A 29 -17.30 18.38 -100.17
C GLY A 29 -16.10 18.52 -99.23
N LEU A 30 -16.37 18.38 -97.93
CA LEU A 30 -15.38 18.39 -96.85
C LEU A 30 -15.36 17.02 -96.16
N ASN A 31 -14.15 16.52 -95.89
CA ASN A 31 -13.94 15.26 -95.19
C ASN A 31 -13.61 15.53 -93.73
N PHE A 32 -14.36 14.93 -92.81
CA PHE A 32 -14.12 14.95 -91.37
C PHE A 32 -13.79 13.54 -90.91
N LYS A 33 -12.83 13.40 -90.00
CA LYS A 33 -12.38 12.10 -89.51
C LYS A 33 -12.24 12.17 -88.00
N GLY A 34 -12.90 11.25 -87.29
CA GLY A 34 -12.73 11.07 -85.85
C GLY A 34 -11.67 10.02 -85.52
N ASP A 35 -11.60 9.65 -84.25
CA ASP A 35 -10.65 8.65 -83.75
C ASP A 35 -10.96 7.22 -84.23
N ASP A 36 -12.21 6.94 -84.62
CA ASP A 36 -12.65 5.67 -85.22
C ASP A 36 -12.16 5.46 -86.67
N ALA A 37 -11.38 6.42 -87.18
CA ALA A 37 -10.82 6.52 -88.50
C ALA A 37 -11.81 6.56 -89.67
N THR A 38 -13.11 6.59 -89.41
CA THR A 38 -14.14 6.67 -90.45
C THR A 38 -14.21 8.10 -90.99
N VAL A 39 -14.23 8.23 -92.32
CA VAL A 39 -14.35 9.54 -92.96
C VAL A 39 -15.82 9.85 -93.21
N ILE A 40 -16.28 10.95 -92.64
CA ILE A 40 -17.59 11.55 -92.92
C ILE A 40 -17.37 12.63 -93.98
N ASN A 41 -17.93 12.43 -95.18
CA ASN A 41 -17.96 13.45 -96.21
C ASN A 41 -19.24 14.27 -96.11
N LYS A 42 -19.10 15.60 -96.09
CA LYS A 42 -20.21 16.56 -96.08
C LYS A 42 -20.12 17.45 -97.30
N LYS A 43 -21.15 17.43 -98.14
CA LYS A 43 -21.25 18.36 -99.27
C LYS A 43 -21.54 19.77 -98.78
N LEU A 44 -21.23 20.77 -99.61
CA LEU A 44 -21.56 22.15 -99.29
C LEU A 44 -23.08 22.29 -99.06
N GLY A 45 -23.47 22.89 -97.94
CA GLY A 45 -24.86 23.03 -97.51
C GLY A 45 -25.38 21.91 -96.60
N GLU A 46 -24.63 20.81 -96.41
CA GLU A 46 -25.00 19.78 -95.44
C GLU A 46 -24.51 20.11 -94.02
N GLN A 47 -25.29 19.74 -93.01
CA GLN A 47 -24.95 19.91 -91.59
C GLN A 47 -24.11 18.74 -91.06
N LEU A 48 -23.03 19.05 -90.33
CA LEU A 48 -22.26 18.10 -89.51
C LEU A 48 -22.68 18.24 -88.04
N ASP A 49 -23.24 17.19 -87.47
CA ASP A 49 -23.55 17.13 -86.04
C ASP A 49 -22.34 16.61 -85.24
N ILE A 50 -21.99 17.29 -84.16
CA ILE A 50 -20.96 16.85 -83.20
C ILE A 50 -21.64 16.72 -81.83
N LYS A 51 -21.79 15.49 -81.32
CA LYS A 51 -22.56 15.18 -80.09
C LYS A 51 -21.71 14.39 -79.10
N GLY A 52 -21.63 14.85 -77.85
CA GLY A 52 -20.90 14.21 -76.75
C GLY A 52 -21.73 13.27 -75.86
N GLY A 53 -23.03 13.11 -76.14
CA GLY A 53 -23.92 12.15 -75.46
C GLY A 53 -24.41 12.53 -74.05
N ALA A 54 -23.87 13.59 -73.44
CA ALA A 54 -24.32 14.08 -72.13
C ALA A 54 -25.56 15.00 -72.23
N ASP A 55 -26.32 15.06 -71.13
CA ASP A 55 -27.43 16.00 -70.95
C ASP A 55 -26.90 17.45 -70.98
N ALA A 56 -27.49 18.29 -71.83
CA ALA A 56 -27.10 19.68 -72.02
C ALA A 56 -27.14 20.51 -70.73
N SER A 57 -28.04 20.16 -69.79
CA SER A 57 -28.17 20.84 -68.49
C SER A 57 -27.08 20.47 -67.48
N LYS A 58 -26.28 19.43 -67.77
CA LYS A 58 -25.23 18.88 -66.90
C LYS A 58 -23.83 19.07 -67.50
N LEU A 59 -23.71 19.92 -68.52
CA LEU A 59 -22.43 20.25 -69.12
C LEU A 59 -21.68 21.27 -68.25
N SER A 60 -20.36 21.16 -68.28
CA SER A 60 -19.47 22.09 -67.62
C SER A 60 -18.73 22.91 -68.67
N ASP A 61 -18.54 24.20 -68.37
CA ASP A 61 -17.78 25.10 -69.22
C ASP A 61 -16.28 25.02 -68.91
N GLY A 62 -15.45 25.28 -69.94
CA GLY A 62 -14.01 25.48 -69.78
C GLY A 62 -13.17 24.22 -69.54
N ASN A 63 -13.78 23.05 -69.33
CA ASN A 63 -13.04 21.80 -69.10
C ASN A 63 -12.40 21.22 -70.37
N ILE A 64 -12.93 21.53 -71.55
CA ILE A 64 -12.44 21.04 -72.84
C ILE A 64 -11.90 22.22 -73.66
N GLY A 65 -10.62 22.15 -74.02
CA GLY A 65 -9.95 23.11 -74.90
C GLY A 65 -9.68 22.52 -76.29
N VAL A 66 -9.72 23.35 -77.32
CA VAL A 66 -9.39 22.97 -78.70
C VAL A 66 -8.25 23.85 -79.20
N VAL A 67 -7.16 23.23 -79.67
CA VAL A 67 -5.98 23.95 -80.18
C VAL A 67 -5.53 23.40 -81.53
N SER A 68 -5.20 24.28 -82.47
CA SER A 68 -4.68 23.88 -83.79
C SER A 68 -3.21 23.49 -83.72
N GLY A 69 -2.81 22.46 -84.49
CA GLY A 69 -1.42 22.05 -84.65
C GLY A 69 -1.29 20.84 -85.57
N ASN A 70 -0.23 20.78 -86.39
CA ASN A 70 0.06 19.68 -87.31
C ASN A 70 -1.09 19.29 -88.26
N GLY A 71 -1.84 20.29 -88.74
CA GLY A 71 -2.99 20.04 -89.62
C GLY A 71 -4.22 19.44 -88.93
N ALA A 72 -4.26 19.41 -87.59
CA ALA A 72 -5.37 18.91 -86.79
C ALA A 72 -5.85 19.93 -85.75
N LEU A 73 -7.09 19.76 -85.27
CA LEU A 73 -7.62 20.38 -84.07
C LEU A 73 -7.51 19.39 -82.92
N ASN A 74 -6.62 19.66 -81.97
CA ASN A 74 -6.38 18.81 -80.82
C ASN A 74 -7.35 19.18 -79.71
N VAL A 75 -8.21 18.24 -79.33
CA VAL A 75 -9.11 18.35 -78.18
C VAL A 75 -8.34 17.94 -76.93
N LYS A 76 -8.35 18.77 -75.90
CA LYS A 76 -7.58 18.57 -74.67
C LYS A 76 -8.45 18.80 -73.44
N LEU A 77 -8.19 18.04 -72.39
CA LEU A 77 -8.73 18.32 -71.06
C LEU A 77 -7.93 19.46 -70.42
N ALA A 78 -8.60 20.36 -69.71
CA ALA A 78 -7.96 21.36 -68.87
C ALA A 78 -7.09 20.67 -67.78
N LYS A 79 -6.00 21.31 -67.35
CA LYS A 79 -5.17 20.77 -66.25
C LYS A 79 -5.95 20.75 -64.93
N ASP A 80 -6.72 21.81 -64.71
CA ASP A 80 -7.67 21.93 -63.60
C ASP A 80 -9.07 21.68 -64.15
N VAL A 81 -9.69 20.59 -63.71
CA VAL A 81 -11.04 20.20 -64.15
C VAL A 81 -12.03 20.54 -63.05
N LYS A 82 -13.07 21.30 -63.40
CA LYS A 82 -14.14 21.66 -62.48
C LYS A 82 -15.40 20.86 -62.80
N VAL A 83 -15.72 19.89 -61.96
CA VAL A 83 -16.90 19.02 -62.10
C VAL A 83 -17.58 18.86 -60.74
N ASP A 84 -18.88 18.55 -60.74
CA ASP A 84 -19.63 18.36 -59.49
C ASP A 84 -19.29 17.03 -58.79
N SER A 85 -18.94 16.00 -59.56
CA SER A 85 -18.66 14.67 -59.04
C SER A 85 -17.73 13.88 -59.96
N VAL A 86 -16.81 13.13 -59.37
CA VAL A 86 -16.03 12.09 -60.03
C VAL A 86 -16.38 10.75 -59.40
N THR A 87 -16.86 9.81 -60.21
CA THR A 87 -17.20 8.45 -59.78
C THR A 87 -16.29 7.45 -60.45
N THR A 88 -15.58 6.64 -59.67
CA THR A 88 -14.67 5.59 -60.15
C THR A 88 -14.93 4.29 -59.39
N GLY A 89 -15.61 3.36 -60.04
CA GLY A 89 -16.09 2.15 -59.36
C GLY A 89 -16.99 2.50 -58.16
N GLY A 90 -16.60 2.05 -56.96
CA GLY A 90 -17.31 2.35 -55.71
C GLY A 90 -16.90 3.67 -55.03
N THR A 91 -15.99 4.44 -55.62
CA THR A 91 -15.48 5.69 -55.04
C THR A 91 -16.16 6.89 -55.67
N VAL A 92 -16.62 7.83 -54.84
CA VAL A 92 -17.18 9.12 -55.28
C VAL A 92 -16.48 10.26 -54.57
N ILE A 93 -15.99 11.22 -55.34
CA ILE A 93 -15.49 12.51 -54.88
C ILE A 93 -16.44 13.59 -55.37
N ASN A 94 -17.03 14.35 -54.46
CA ASN A 94 -17.96 15.44 -54.79
C ASN A 94 -17.93 16.53 -53.70
N ASN A 95 -18.86 17.48 -53.77
CA ASN A 95 -18.98 18.58 -52.80
C ASN A 95 -19.19 18.13 -51.34
N ASN A 96 -19.62 16.89 -51.10
CA ASN A 96 -19.78 16.33 -49.75
C ASN A 96 -18.49 15.65 -49.23
N GLY A 97 -17.50 15.43 -50.09
CA GLY A 97 -16.21 14.83 -49.76
C GLY A 97 -15.93 13.52 -50.49
N LEU A 98 -15.29 12.56 -49.80
CA LEU A 98 -14.86 11.27 -50.34
C LEU A 98 -15.69 10.14 -49.73
N THR A 99 -16.35 9.37 -50.61
CA THR A 99 -17.05 8.14 -50.25
C THR A 99 -16.43 6.93 -50.95
N VAL A 100 -16.43 5.77 -50.28
CA VAL A 100 -15.98 4.49 -50.85
C VAL A 100 -16.97 3.40 -50.42
N GLY A 101 -17.55 2.70 -51.39
CA GLY A 101 -18.52 1.64 -51.13
C GLY A 101 -19.78 2.13 -50.41
N GLY A 102 -20.20 3.37 -50.71
CA GLY A 102 -21.35 4.02 -50.07
C GLY A 102 -21.11 4.55 -48.65
N LYS A 103 -19.89 4.41 -48.11
CA LYS A 103 -19.51 4.96 -46.80
C LYS A 103 -18.71 6.25 -46.98
N THR A 104 -19.04 7.28 -46.21
CA THR A 104 -18.31 8.56 -46.21
C THR A 104 -17.09 8.48 -45.30
N TYR A 105 -15.91 8.76 -45.85
CA TYR A 105 -14.63 8.71 -45.11
C TYR A 105 -14.06 10.10 -44.81
N VAL A 106 -14.23 11.05 -45.71
CA VAL A 106 -13.73 12.43 -45.54
C VAL A 106 -14.84 13.40 -45.90
N THR A 107 -15.03 14.41 -45.07
CA THR A 107 -15.93 15.55 -45.30
C THR A 107 -15.24 16.84 -44.87
N ASN A 108 -15.89 17.98 -45.06
CA ASN A 108 -15.41 19.26 -44.53
C ASN A 108 -15.35 19.31 -42.99
N ASN A 109 -16.03 18.37 -42.31
CA ASN A 109 -16.01 18.25 -40.85
C ASN A 109 -14.92 17.31 -40.33
N GLY A 110 -14.15 16.66 -41.21
CA GLY A 110 -13.05 15.77 -40.84
C GLY A 110 -13.19 14.34 -41.36
N LEU A 111 -12.47 13.42 -40.70
CA LEU A 111 -12.31 12.02 -41.09
C LEU A 111 -13.20 11.09 -40.26
N ASN A 112 -13.84 10.12 -40.92
CA ASN A 112 -14.57 9.02 -40.29
C ASN A 112 -13.98 7.67 -40.74
N ALA A 113 -13.41 6.92 -39.78
CA ALA A 113 -12.82 5.61 -40.06
C ALA A 113 -13.87 4.49 -40.25
N ASN A 114 -15.17 4.78 -40.07
CA ASN A 114 -16.28 3.83 -40.25
C ASN A 114 -16.10 2.52 -39.44
N GLY A 115 -15.63 2.63 -38.20
CA GLY A 115 -15.39 1.48 -37.30
C GLY A 115 -14.14 0.66 -37.64
N GLN A 116 -13.33 1.09 -38.60
CA GLN A 116 -12.11 0.41 -38.98
C GLN A 116 -10.92 0.90 -38.15
N LYS A 117 -9.89 0.04 -38.02
CA LYS A 117 -8.61 0.45 -37.44
C LYS A 117 -7.89 1.41 -38.39
N ILE A 118 -7.36 2.51 -37.85
CA ILE A 118 -6.37 3.35 -38.53
C ILE A 118 -5.00 2.76 -38.21
N THR A 119 -4.32 2.23 -39.22
CA THR A 119 -3.01 1.56 -39.08
C THR A 119 -1.89 2.48 -39.56
N ASN A 120 -0.64 2.16 -39.21
CA ASN A 120 0.54 2.95 -39.57
C ASN A 120 0.49 4.40 -39.05
N VAL A 121 -0.05 4.58 -37.84
CA VAL A 121 -0.02 5.87 -37.14
C VAL A 121 1.31 5.97 -36.37
N GLU A 122 2.17 6.88 -36.82
CA GLU A 122 3.41 7.21 -36.11
C GLU A 122 3.12 7.74 -34.70
N LYS A 123 4.14 7.74 -33.83
CA LYS A 123 3.97 8.26 -32.47
C LYS A 123 3.69 9.76 -32.52
N GLY A 124 2.59 10.19 -31.90
CA GLY A 124 2.28 11.61 -31.75
C GLY A 124 3.30 12.31 -30.86
N THR A 125 3.73 13.51 -31.25
CA THR A 125 4.73 14.31 -30.53
C THR A 125 4.18 15.68 -30.11
N ALA A 126 3.22 16.23 -30.85
CA ALA A 126 2.48 17.44 -30.50
C ALA A 126 1.17 17.11 -29.77
N GLY A 127 0.62 18.11 -29.05
CA GLY A 127 -0.61 17.94 -28.28
C GLY A 127 -1.88 17.67 -29.11
N THR A 128 -1.81 17.81 -30.43
CA THR A 128 -2.92 17.57 -31.36
C THR A 128 -2.71 16.33 -32.23
N ASP A 129 -1.63 15.58 -32.01
CA ASP A 129 -1.36 14.37 -32.77
C ASP A 129 -2.21 13.20 -32.26
N ALA A 130 -2.52 12.26 -33.15
CA ALA A 130 -3.13 11.01 -32.75
C ALA A 130 -2.14 10.18 -31.91
N VAL A 131 -2.66 9.53 -30.87
CA VAL A 131 -1.89 8.61 -30.01
C VAL A 131 -2.05 7.19 -30.55
N ASN A 132 -0.95 6.48 -30.75
CA ASN A 132 -0.99 5.07 -31.15
C ASN A 132 -0.96 4.13 -29.93
N VAL A 133 -1.24 2.84 -30.17
CA VAL A 133 -1.35 1.83 -29.10
C VAL A 133 -0.03 1.65 -28.34
N ASP A 134 1.12 1.83 -28.98
CA ASP A 134 2.43 1.74 -28.31
C ASP A 134 2.62 2.86 -27.29
N GLN A 135 2.18 4.08 -27.60
CA GLN A 135 2.20 5.19 -26.63
C GLN A 135 1.27 4.92 -25.46
N LEU A 136 0.07 4.37 -25.71
CA LEU A 136 -0.86 3.98 -24.65
C LEU A 136 -0.25 2.89 -23.75
N ASN A 137 0.33 1.84 -24.33
CA ASN A 137 0.99 0.78 -23.58
C ASN A 137 2.20 1.28 -22.80
N ALA A 138 2.98 2.21 -23.35
CA ALA A 138 4.08 2.84 -22.64
C ALA A 138 3.59 3.69 -21.46
N ALA A 139 2.48 4.41 -21.62
CA ALA A 139 1.88 5.18 -20.53
C ALA A 139 1.35 4.25 -19.41
N ILE A 140 0.61 3.19 -19.77
CA ILE A 140 0.07 2.23 -18.80
C ILE A 140 1.20 1.46 -18.11
N GLY A 141 2.17 0.94 -18.88
CA GLY A 141 3.29 0.16 -18.36
C GLY A 141 4.31 1.00 -17.58
N GLY A 142 4.47 2.28 -17.93
CA GLY A 142 5.39 3.21 -17.26
C GLY A 142 4.83 3.81 -15.96
N THR A 143 3.51 3.96 -15.85
CA THR A 143 2.84 4.51 -14.65
C THR A 143 2.72 3.45 -13.54
N ALA A 144 2.76 2.16 -13.88
CA ALA A 144 2.87 1.07 -12.92
C ALA A 144 4.32 0.83 -12.45
N LYS A 145 5.06 1.89 -12.08
CA LYS A 145 6.18 1.69 -11.16
C LYS A 145 5.56 1.27 -9.84
N ALA A 146 5.41 -0.04 -9.64
CA ALA A 146 4.78 -0.60 -8.46
C ALA A 146 5.40 0.03 -7.20
N THR A 147 4.58 0.75 -6.44
CA THR A 147 4.98 1.19 -5.11
C THR A 147 5.15 -0.06 -4.26
N THR A 148 6.39 -0.39 -3.89
CA THR A 148 6.65 -1.53 -3.00
C THR A 148 6.64 -1.04 -1.56
N VAL A 149 5.69 -1.52 -0.76
CA VAL A 149 5.72 -1.38 0.70
C VAL A 149 6.26 -2.70 1.27
N LYS A 150 7.34 -2.65 2.04
CA LYS A 150 7.95 -3.82 2.67
C LYS A 150 8.13 -3.57 4.16
N ALA A 151 7.85 -4.60 4.96
CA ALA A 151 8.25 -4.60 6.35
C ALA A 151 9.79 -4.49 6.43
N LYS A 152 10.28 -3.61 7.31
CA LYS A 152 11.73 -3.48 7.58
C LYS A 152 12.27 -4.73 8.26
N ASP A 153 11.48 -5.29 9.17
CA ASP A 153 11.81 -6.42 10.03
C ASP A 153 10.51 -7.12 10.50
N ALA A 154 10.65 -8.13 11.36
CA ALA A 154 9.54 -8.94 11.84
C ALA A 154 8.55 -8.20 12.77
N ASN A 155 8.87 -6.98 13.24
CA ASN A 155 7.97 -6.23 14.12
C ASN A 155 6.81 -5.59 13.34
N VAL A 156 6.98 -5.36 12.04
CA VAL A 156 6.00 -4.71 11.18
C VAL A 156 5.39 -5.75 10.24
N THR A 157 4.07 -5.74 10.14
CA THR A 157 3.34 -6.52 9.15
C THR A 157 2.89 -5.60 8.02
N VAL A 158 2.95 -6.13 6.79
CA VAL A 158 2.41 -5.46 5.60
C VAL A 158 1.55 -6.48 4.89
N THR A 159 0.25 -6.20 4.79
CA THR A 159 -0.70 -7.04 4.06
C THR A 159 -1.14 -6.32 2.80
N GLU A 160 -0.92 -6.94 1.65
CA GLU A 160 -1.39 -6.44 0.35
C GLU A 160 -2.84 -6.86 0.12
N GLY A 161 -3.67 -5.91 -0.32
CA GLY A 161 -5.04 -6.13 -0.74
C GLY A 161 -5.42 -5.25 -1.94
N LEU A 162 -6.71 -5.27 -2.29
CA LEU A 162 -7.30 -4.37 -3.27
C LEU A 162 -8.22 -3.39 -2.55
N SER A 163 -8.05 -2.10 -2.83
CA SER A 163 -8.95 -1.05 -2.38
C SER A 163 -10.33 -1.27 -2.99
N THR A 164 -11.36 -1.33 -2.16
CA THR A 164 -12.76 -1.45 -2.60
C THR A 164 -13.29 -0.16 -3.22
N GLU A 165 -12.64 0.99 -2.97
CA GLU A 165 -13.04 2.30 -3.50
C GLU A 165 -12.41 2.60 -4.87
N THR A 166 -11.13 2.25 -5.05
CA THR A 166 -10.35 2.66 -6.24
C THR A 166 -9.96 1.50 -7.15
N GLY A 167 -10.09 0.25 -6.70
CA GLY A 167 -9.59 -0.95 -7.40
C GLY A 167 -8.06 -1.04 -7.47
N GLY A 168 -7.33 -0.08 -6.88
CA GLY A 168 -5.87 -0.08 -6.78
C GLY A 168 -5.35 -1.01 -5.68
N LYS A 169 -4.04 -1.23 -5.65
CA LYS A 169 -3.37 -1.94 -4.55
C LYS A 169 -3.49 -1.13 -3.25
N GLU A 170 -3.86 -1.79 -2.17
CA GLU A 170 -3.89 -1.21 -0.82
C GLU A 170 -2.94 -1.99 0.10
N TYR A 171 -2.24 -1.28 0.98
CA TYR A 171 -1.28 -1.87 1.93
C TYR A 171 -1.67 -1.49 3.36
N THR A 172 -2.10 -2.48 4.14
CA THR A 172 -2.32 -2.30 5.58
C THR A 172 -1.02 -2.53 6.31
N VAL A 173 -0.56 -1.51 7.06
CA VAL A 173 0.69 -1.55 7.82
C VAL A 173 0.38 -1.49 9.31
N GLY A 174 0.91 -2.44 10.07
CA GLY A 174 0.72 -2.53 11.51
C GLY A 174 1.91 -3.15 12.22
N LEU A 175 1.86 -3.18 13.55
CA LEU A 175 2.78 -4.00 14.33
C LEU A 175 2.27 -5.44 14.35
N GLY A 176 3.19 -6.41 14.39
CA GLY A 176 2.84 -7.79 14.72
C GLY A 176 2.54 -7.96 16.21
N ASP A 177 1.92 -9.10 16.57
CA ASP A 177 1.61 -9.44 17.98
C ASP A 177 2.87 -9.52 18.86
N LYS A 178 4.03 -9.75 18.26
CA LYS A 178 5.32 -9.80 18.93
C LYS A 178 6.24 -8.71 18.40
N VAL A 179 6.65 -7.82 19.28
CA VAL A 179 7.62 -6.76 18.99
C VAL A 179 8.91 -7.04 19.75
N THR A 180 10.02 -7.15 19.03
CA THR A 180 11.37 -7.33 19.56
C THR A 180 12.23 -6.11 19.26
N LEU A 181 12.74 -5.47 20.30
CA LEU A 181 13.65 -4.33 20.22
C LEU A 181 15.04 -4.72 20.72
N GLY A 182 16.08 -4.26 20.04
CA GLY A 182 17.46 -4.59 20.40
C GLY A 182 17.82 -6.06 20.17
N THR A 183 19.02 -6.44 20.62
CA THR A 183 19.58 -7.79 20.46
C THR A 183 20.32 -8.21 21.73
N ALA A 184 20.54 -9.53 21.87
CA ALA A 184 21.26 -10.12 23.00
C ALA A 184 20.76 -9.62 24.37
N ASP A 185 21.64 -9.22 25.27
CA ASP A 185 21.31 -8.80 26.64
C ASP A 185 20.49 -7.50 26.73
N LYS A 186 20.40 -6.74 25.63
CA LYS A 186 19.59 -5.52 25.53
C LYS A 186 18.26 -5.76 24.80
N LYS A 187 17.93 -7.02 24.52
CA LYS A 187 16.70 -7.41 23.86
C LYS A 187 15.51 -7.13 24.77
N ILE A 188 14.49 -6.46 24.25
CA ILE A 188 13.18 -6.30 24.89
C ILE A 188 12.16 -6.96 23.98
N VAL A 189 11.31 -7.82 24.53
CA VAL A 189 10.22 -8.44 23.78
C VAL A 189 8.91 -8.11 24.47
N VAL A 190 7.97 -7.57 23.70
CA VAL A 190 6.56 -7.52 24.07
C VAL A 190 5.86 -8.55 23.20
N ASP A 191 5.40 -9.63 23.80
CA ASP A 191 4.85 -10.79 23.09
C ASP A 191 3.38 -10.98 23.50
N GLY A 192 2.49 -10.41 22.69
CA GLY A 192 1.04 -10.49 22.89
C GLY A 192 0.49 -11.91 22.72
N THR A 193 1.16 -12.76 21.92
CA THR A 193 0.76 -14.16 21.74
C THR A 193 0.95 -14.98 23.01
N SER A 194 2.02 -14.73 23.76
CA SER A 194 2.30 -15.40 25.05
C SER A 194 1.84 -14.59 26.26
N GLY A 195 1.45 -13.33 26.10
CA GLY A 195 1.13 -12.41 27.19
C GLY A 195 2.34 -12.03 28.06
N LYS A 196 3.57 -12.14 27.52
CA LYS A 196 4.82 -11.93 28.26
C LYS A 196 5.56 -10.69 27.81
N ILE A 197 6.25 -10.06 28.77
CA ILE A 197 7.25 -9.02 28.50
C ILE A 197 8.60 -9.51 29.02
N THR A 198 9.62 -9.45 28.19
CA THR A 198 11.00 -9.76 28.61
C THR A 198 11.90 -8.56 28.40
N ALA A 199 12.83 -8.34 29.33
CA ALA A 199 13.87 -7.34 29.22
C ALA A 199 15.22 -7.97 29.59
N GLY A 200 16.10 -8.06 28.59
CA GLY A 200 17.31 -8.85 28.64
C GLY A 200 17.01 -10.33 28.92
N SER A 201 17.94 -10.99 29.61
CA SER A 201 17.84 -12.40 30.00
C SER A 201 17.34 -12.62 31.44
N LYS A 202 17.16 -11.54 32.21
CA LYS A 202 16.92 -11.61 33.66
C LYS A 202 15.52 -11.21 34.09
N VAL A 203 14.78 -10.49 33.26
CA VAL A 203 13.44 -9.98 33.62
C VAL A 203 12.41 -10.57 32.68
N THR A 204 11.43 -11.25 33.27
CA THR A 204 10.21 -11.71 32.59
C THR A 204 9.00 -11.33 33.45
N ILE A 205 8.04 -10.67 32.82
CA ILE A 205 6.71 -10.41 33.39
C ILE A 205 5.75 -11.33 32.63
N ASP A 206 5.08 -12.20 33.35
CA ASP A 206 4.09 -13.11 32.81
C ASP A 206 2.69 -12.61 33.16
N GLY A 207 2.02 -11.99 32.20
CA GLY A 207 0.65 -11.50 32.40
C GLY A 207 -0.38 -12.61 32.56
N THR A 208 -0.05 -13.86 32.20
CA THR A 208 -0.98 -15.00 32.31
C THR A 208 -1.00 -15.60 33.70
N THR A 209 0.16 -15.67 34.37
CA THR A 209 0.26 -16.16 35.76
C THR A 209 0.30 -15.03 36.79
N GLY A 210 0.59 -13.80 36.36
CA GLY A 210 0.86 -12.66 37.24
C GLY A 210 2.28 -12.67 37.83
N ASP A 211 3.13 -13.62 37.43
CA ASP A 211 4.47 -13.74 37.98
C ASP A 211 5.43 -12.71 37.40
N ILE A 212 6.30 -12.19 38.28
CA ILE A 212 7.44 -11.39 37.89
C ILE A 212 8.71 -12.16 38.28
N GLN A 213 9.42 -12.63 37.27
CA GLN A 213 10.74 -13.24 37.45
C GLN A 213 11.79 -12.19 37.14
N ALA A 214 12.56 -11.80 38.15
CA ALA A 214 13.71 -10.92 38.02
C ALA A 214 14.97 -11.63 38.55
N GLY A 215 16.14 -11.16 38.13
CA GLY A 215 17.39 -11.49 38.82
C GLY A 215 17.44 -10.87 40.23
N THR A 216 18.62 -10.46 40.68
CA THR A 216 18.74 -9.74 41.96
C THR A 216 17.95 -8.42 41.93
N VAL A 217 16.99 -8.27 42.84
CA VAL A 217 16.24 -7.02 43.05
C VAL A 217 16.99 -6.15 44.05
N LYS A 218 17.43 -4.96 43.61
CA LYS A 218 18.05 -3.95 44.47
C LYS A 218 17.02 -2.87 44.81
N VAL A 219 16.64 -2.75 46.07
CA VAL A 219 15.81 -1.66 46.58
C VAL A 219 16.74 -0.58 47.17
N THR A 220 16.74 0.62 46.58
CA THR A 220 17.55 1.76 47.07
C THR A 220 16.66 2.86 47.62
N GLY A 221 17.05 3.48 48.74
CA GLY A 221 16.24 4.48 49.43
C GLY A 221 15.27 3.85 50.44
N ALA A 222 14.29 4.63 50.92
CA ALA A 222 13.21 4.11 51.76
C ALA A 222 12.15 3.44 50.85
N GLY A 223 11.90 2.14 51.05
CA GLY A 223 10.88 1.39 50.32
C GLY A 223 10.41 0.19 51.14
N THR A 224 9.15 -0.23 50.96
CA THR A 224 8.55 -1.38 51.64
C THR A 224 8.15 -2.45 50.64
N VAL A 225 8.07 -3.70 51.11
CA VAL A 225 7.49 -4.83 50.36
C VAL A 225 6.22 -5.24 51.10
N ASN A 226 5.07 -4.83 50.58
CA ASN A 226 3.76 -5.06 51.19
C ASN A 226 3.08 -6.30 50.59
N GLU A 227 1.92 -6.69 51.15
CA GLU A 227 1.10 -7.81 50.69
C GLU A 227 1.79 -9.18 50.70
N LEU A 228 2.86 -9.32 51.49
CA LEU A 228 3.49 -10.62 51.76
C LEU A 228 2.53 -11.51 52.57
N THR A 229 2.36 -12.75 52.11
CA THR A 229 1.36 -13.67 52.66
C THR A 229 1.86 -14.50 53.84
N ASN A 230 3.18 -14.56 54.09
CA ASN A 230 3.76 -15.25 55.25
C ASN A 230 3.60 -14.44 56.54
N ARG A 231 2.37 -14.42 57.07
CA ARG A 231 1.98 -13.58 58.21
C ARG A 231 2.02 -14.27 59.58
N THR A 232 2.22 -15.58 59.62
CA THR A 232 2.18 -16.37 60.86
C THR A 232 3.56 -16.95 61.20
N TRP A 233 3.84 -17.07 62.49
CA TRP A 233 5.03 -17.74 63.02
C TRP A 233 4.65 -18.56 64.25
N ASP A 234 5.04 -19.84 64.26
CA ASP A 234 4.89 -20.71 65.42
C ASP A 234 6.19 -20.65 66.24
N ILE A 235 6.10 -20.13 67.46
CA ILE A 235 7.26 -19.98 68.36
C ILE A 235 7.68 -21.33 68.96
N ASP A 236 6.73 -22.22 69.18
CA ASP A 236 6.96 -23.50 69.85
C ASP A 236 7.49 -24.54 68.87
N ASN A 237 7.02 -24.50 67.61
CA ASN A 237 7.41 -25.43 66.56
C ASN A 237 7.75 -24.68 65.25
N PRO A 238 8.90 -23.99 65.20
CA PRO A 238 9.22 -23.14 64.07
C PRO A 238 9.46 -23.95 62.78
N THR A 239 8.78 -23.55 61.70
CA THR A 239 9.00 -24.08 60.35
C THR A 239 9.63 -23.01 59.46
N VAL A 240 10.90 -23.21 59.12
CA VAL A 240 11.67 -22.22 58.36
C VAL A 240 11.55 -22.48 56.86
N VAL A 241 11.07 -21.48 56.13
CA VAL A 241 11.16 -21.44 54.66
C VAL A 241 12.41 -20.64 54.28
N HIS A 242 13.39 -21.32 53.68
CA HIS A 242 14.68 -20.72 53.34
C HIS A 242 14.55 -19.78 52.13
N GLY A 243 15.26 -18.65 52.18
CA GLY A 243 15.32 -17.68 51.08
C GLY A 243 14.12 -16.73 50.99
N GLN A 244 13.15 -16.84 51.90
CA GLN A 244 11.99 -15.95 52.00
C GLN A 244 12.25 -14.84 53.02
N ALA A 245 11.79 -13.61 52.73
CA ALA A 245 11.82 -12.52 53.69
C ALA A 245 10.75 -12.72 54.78
N ALA A 246 11.09 -12.42 56.04
CA ALA A 246 10.12 -12.42 57.14
C ALA A 246 9.21 -11.19 57.07
N THR A 247 7.95 -11.33 57.49
CA THR A 247 7.02 -10.20 57.62
C THR A 247 7.09 -9.54 59.00
N GLU A 248 6.61 -8.30 59.09
CA GLU A 248 6.45 -7.59 60.36
C GLU A 248 5.51 -8.34 61.33
N ASP A 249 4.48 -9.04 60.82
CA ASP A 249 3.58 -9.86 61.63
C ASP A 249 4.32 -11.05 62.28
N GLN A 250 5.21 -11.73 61.53
CA GLN A 250 6.07 -12.77 62.08
C GLN A 250 7.05 -12.20 63.11
N LEU A 251 7.68 -11.07 62.81
CA LEU A 251 8.59 -10.39 63.74
C LEU A 251 7.88 -9.93 65.01
N LYS A 252 6.64 -9.45 64.89
CA LYS A 252 5.79 -9.09 66.03
C LYS A 252 5.51 -10.30 66.91
N THR A 253 5.19 -11.45 66.32
CA THR A 253 4.92 -12.69 67.06
C THR A 253 6.15 -13.08 67.89
N VAL A 254 7.33 -13.11 67.27
CA VAL A 254 8.60 -13.35 67.99
C VAL A 254 8.87 -12.29 69.05
N SER A 255 8.64 -11.01 68.74
CA SER A 255 8.81 -9.90 69.68
C SER A 255 7.92 -10.03 70.91
N ASP A 256 6.67 -10.46 70.72
CA ASP A 256 5.71 -10.68 71.80
C ASP A 256 6.12 -11.89 72.65
N GLY A 257 6.59 -12.99 72.05
CA GLY A 257 7.21 -14.10 72.79
C GLY A 257 8.41 -13.67 73.64
N VAL A 258 9.29 -12.82 73.11
CA VAL A 258 10.42 -12.25 73.87
C VAL A 258 9.93 -11.36 75.03
N LYS A 259 8.85 -10.58 74.84
CA LYS A 259 8.24 -9.79 75.92
C LYS A 259 7.64 -10.69 77.01
N THR A 260 7.02 -11.81 76.64
CA THR A 260 6.53 -12.81 77.60
C THR A 260 7.69 -13.37 78.41
N ASN A 261 8.76 -13.84 77.76
CA ASN A 261 9.95 -14.33 78.47
C ASN A 261 10.55 -13.28 79.41
N LYS A 262 10.60 -12.01 78.99
CA LYS A 262 11.05 -10.90 79.86
C LYS A 262 10.19 -10.76 81.12
N THR A 263 8.88 -10.92 80.98
CA THR A 263 7.92 -10.87 82.08
C THR A 263 8.11 -12.07 83.01
N ASP A 264 8.21 -13.27 82.46
CA ASP A 264 8.41 -14.50 83.23
C ASP A 264 9.72 -14.49 84.02
N ILE A 265 10.81 -14.03 83.41
CA ILE A 265 12.09 -13.84 84.10
C ILE A 265 11.96 -12.82 85.25
N THR A 266 11.23 -11.73 85.04
CA THR A 266 10.98 -10.73 86.11
C THR A 266 10.18 -11.34 87.26
N ASN A 267 9.17 -12.14 86.95
CA ASN A 267 8.35 -12.86 87.93
C ASN A 267 9.17 -13.89 88.70
N ILE A 268 10.02 -14.67 88.02
CA ILE A 268 10.95 -15.61 88.62
C ILE A 268 11.90 -14.87 89.57
N ASN A 269 12.55 -13.80 89.11
CA ASN A 269 13.45 -13.01 89.94
C ASN A 269 12.75 -12.40 91.16
N THR A 270 11.51 -11.92 91.01
CA THR A 270 10.70 -11.43 92.13
C THR A 270 10.40 -12.55 93.12
N THR A 271 10.02 -13.73 92.62
CA THR A 271 9.70 -14.90 93.45
C THR A 271 10.93 -15.40 94.20
N ILE A 272 12.06 -15.54 93.52
CA ILE A 272 13.36 -15.86 94.13
C ILE A 272 13.74 -14.80 95.17
N GLY A 273 13.51 -13.51 94.85
CA GLY A 273 13.79 -12.38 95.73
C GLY A 273 12.95 -12.33 97.00
N LYS A 274 11.76 -12.97 97.02
CA LYS A 274 10.94 -13.13 98.24
C LYS A 274 11.62 -14.03 99.28
N GLY A 275 12.59 -14.86 98.88
CA GLY A 275 13.28 -15.77 99.78
C GLY A 275 12.37 -16.85 100.40
N LEU A 276 12.86 -17.50 101.43
CA LEU A 276 12.15 -18.48 102.23
C LEU A 276 11.90 -17.91 103.64
N ASN A 277 10.69 -18.12 104.13
CA ASN A 277 10.30 -17.74 105.48
C ASN A 277 10.39 -18.95 106.41
N PHE A 278 11.14 -18.81 107.50
CA PHE A 278 11.30 -19.83 108.54
C PHE A 278 10.74 -19.29 109.85
N LYS A 279 10.02 -20.12 110.61
CA LYS A 279 9.41 -19.74 111.88
C LYS A 279 9.70 -20.83 112.91
N GLY A 280 10.29 -20.43 114.04
CA GLY A 280 10.49 -21.29 115.20
C GLY A 280 9.38 -21.13 116.23
N ASP A 281 9.59 -21.69 117.41
CA ASP A 281 8.60 -21.72 118.50
C ASP A 281 8.27 -20.34 119.08
N ASP A 282 9.13 -19.33 118.90
CA ASP A 282 8.92 -17.93 119.36
C ASP A 282 7.98 -17.09 118.46
N ALA A 283 7.49 -17.71 117.40
CA ALA A 283 6.62 -17.15 116.38
C ALA A 283 7.19 -16.01 115.50
N THR A 284 8.46 -15.64 115.64
CA THR A 284 9.14 -14.67 114.76
C THR A 284 9.49 -15.31 113.41
N VAL A 285 9.26 -14.60 112.30
CA VAL A 285 9.61 -15.09 110.95
C VAL A 285 10.98 -14.56 110.57
N ILE A 286 11.93 -15.46 110.29
CA ILE A 286 13.20 -15.14 109.67
C ILE A 286 13.07 -15.39 108.17
N ASN A 287 13.28 -14.34 107.37
CA ASN A 287 13.37 -14.47 105.92
C ASN A 287 14.83 -14.63 105.50
N LYS A 288 15.12 -15.60 104.64
CA LYS A 288 16.43 -15.79 104.00
C LYS A 288 16.24 -15.81 102.50
N LYS A 289 17.02 -15.01 101.76
CA LYS A 289 17.01 -15.08 100.30
C LYS A 289 17.55 -16.44 99.84
N LEU A 290 17.15 -16.90 98.65
CA LEU A 290 17.77 -18.09 98.06
C LEU A 290 19.30 -17.87 97.94
N GLY A 291 20.08 -18.82 98.46
CA GLY A 291 21.54 -18.76 98.51
C GLY A 291 22.11 -18.11 99.78
N GLU A 292 21.29 -17.43 100.60
CA GLU A 292 21.71 -17.03 101.95
C GLU A 292 21.70 -18.23 102.87
N GLN A 293 22.73 -18.33 103.71
CA GLN A 293 22.80 -19.39 104.69
C GLN A 293 21.71 -19.16 105.76
N LEU A 294 20.80 -20.13 105.89
CA LEU A 294 19.98 -20.25 107.08
C LEU A 294 20.78 -21.06 108.08
N ASP A 295 20.88 -20.42 109.21
CA ASP A 295 21.56 -20.90 110.35
C ASP A 295 20.40 -21.35 111.27
N ILE A 296 20.40 -22.58 111.81
CA ILE A 296 19.34 -23.08 112.73
C ILE A 296 19.92 -23.38 114.10
N LYS A 297 19.30 -22.88 115.21
CA LYS A 297 19.74 -23.13 116.61
C LYS A 297 19.02 -24.24 117.42
N GLY A 298 19.71 -25.25 117.99
CA GLY A 298 19.18 -26.23 118.96
C GLY A 298 19.67 -26.01 120.42
N GLY A 299 18.76 -26.07 121.40
CA GLY A 299 19.01 -25.63 122.79
C GLY A 299 19.79 -26.57 123.73
N ALA A 300 20.41 -27.64 123.24
CA ALA A 300 21.12 -28.64 124.06
C ALA A 300 22.65 -28.39 124.11
N ASP A 301 23.28 -28.73 125.24
CA ASP A 301 24.74 -28.67 125.42
C ASP A 301 25.45 -29.71 124.52
N ALA A 302 26.35 -29.25 123.66
CA ALA A 302 27.04 -30.04 122.64
C ALA A 302 27.82 -31.25 123.20
N SER A 303 28.19 -31.22 124.49
CA SER A 303 28.92 -32.30 125.17
C SER A 303 28.03 -33.45 125.67
N LYS A 304 26.70 -33.34 125.54
CA LYS A 304 25.71 -34.29 126.09
C LYS A 304 24.74 -34.85 125.05
N LEU A 305 25.10 -34.79 123.77
CA LEU A 305 24.26 -35.29 122.69
C LEU A 305 24.40 -36.82 122.57
N SER A 306 23.28 -37.53 122.62
CA SER A 306 23.16 -38.96 122.29
C SER A 306 22.32 -39.11 121.02
N ASP A 307 22.52 -40.20 120.29
CA ASP A 307 21.74 -40.53 119.10
C ASP A 307 20.23 -40.40 119.39
N GLY A 308 19.56 -39.45 118.72
CA GLY A 308 18.11 -39.22 118.82
C GLY A 308 17.64 -37.83 119.29
N ASN A 309 18.49 -36.95 119.83
CA ASN A 309 18.06 -35.67 120.44
C ASN A 309 18.83 -34.46 119.83
N ILE A 310 18.21 -33.75 118.89
CA ILE A 310 18.83 -32.68 118.09
C ILE A 310 19.32 -31.48 118.95
N GLY A 311 20.63 -31.19 118.90
CA GLY A 311 21.24 -29.89 119.17
C GLY A 311 22.07 -29.51 117.95
N VAL A 312 21.70 -28.45 117.23
CA VAL A 312 22.49 -27.99 116.08
C VAL A 312 23.66 -27.12 116.67
N VAL A 313 24.81 -26.89 115.98
CA VAL A 313 25.97 -26.02 116.43
C VAL A 313 26.58 -25.18 115.25
N SER A 314 26.66 -23.84 115.30
CA SER A 314 27.68 -22.98 114.64
C SER A 314 28.02 -21.61 115.28
N GLY A 315 29.33 -21.30 115.19
CA GLY A 315 29.91 -19.97 115.11
C GLY A 315 30.49 -19.63 113.72
N ASN A 316 30.64 -18.33 113.45
CA ASN A 316 31.12 -17.76 112.18
C ASN A 316 30.18 -17.92 110.96
N GLY A 317 28.87 -17.82 111.19
CA GLY A 317 27.89 -17.64 110.12
C GLY A 317 27.12 -18.88 109.67
N ALA A 318 27.12 -19.96 110.48
CA ALA A 318 26.01 -20.91 110.68
C ALA A 318 25.32 -20.64 112.06
N LEU A 319 24.29 -21.40 112.46
CA LEU A 319 23.75 -21.36 113.84
C LEU A 319 23.79 -22.78 114.42
N ASN A 320 24.05 -22.76 115.73
CA ASN A 320 23.94 -23.80 116.76
C ASN A 320 22.59 -24.32 117.11
#